data_AF-A0A6C0CP98-F1
#
_entry.id   AF-A0A6C0CP98-F1
#
_cell.length_a   1.000
_cell.length_b   1.000
_cell.length_c   1.000
_cell.angle_alpha   90.00
_cell.angle_beta   90.00
_cell.angle_gamma   90.00
#
_symmetry.space_group_name_H-M   'P 1'
#
loop_
_entity.id
_entity.type
_entity.pdbx_description
1 polymer ?
#
loop_
_entity_poly.entity_id
_entity_poly.type
_entity_poly.pdbx_seq_one_letter_code
_entity_poly.pdbx_strand_id
1 'polypeptide(L)' 'MNKDFVVETGQKFISNVLGGAGAIWGSSEIVCLRNSTNRRLWRGISGSIGMVFFGIYLQERYEKYNKIKNIYKP' A
#
# COMPACT_ATOMS: atom_id res chain seq x y z
N MET A 1 -14.28 17.38 -8.24
CA MET A 1 -13.51 16.12 -8.07
C MET A 1 -14.49 14.97 -8.14
N ASN A 2 -14.33 14.07 -9.11
CA ASN A 2 -15.30 12.99 -9.37
C ASN A 2 -15.27 12.01 -8.18
N LYS A 3 -16.41 11.78 -7.53
CA LYS A 3 -16.47 10.98 -6.28
C LYS A 3 -15.92 9.56 -6.50
N ASP A 4 -16.17 8.99 -7.68
CA ASP A 4 -15.70 7.66 -8.08
C ASP A 4 -14.18 7.56 -8.14
N PHE A 5 -13.48 8.63 -8.57
CA PHE A 5 -12.03 8.64 -8.61
C PHE A 5 -11.42 8.58 -7.21
N VAL A 6 -12.00 9.32 -6.26
CA VAL A 6 -11.53 9.36 -4.87
C VAL A 6 -11.77 8.00 -4.20
N VAL A 7 -12.94 7.40 -4.46
CA VAL A 7 -13.28 6.07 -3.94
C VAL A 7 -12.37 4.98 -4.51
N GLU A 8 -12.15 4.94 -5.83
CA GLU A 8 -11.21 3.97 -6.46
C GLU A 8 -9.77 4.14 -5.93
N THR A 9 -9.39 5.39 -5.66
CA THR A 9 -8.09 5.75 -5.10
C THR A 9 -7.94 5.25 -3.67
N GLY A 10 -8.94 5.49 -2.83
CA GLY A 10 -8.98 5.02 -1.45
C GLY A 10 -9.04 3.50 -1.34
N GLN A 11 -9.89 2.83 -2.14
CA GLN A 11 -10.02 1.37 -2.12
C GLN A 11 -8.71 0.67 -2.45
N LYS A 12 -8.01 1.09 -3.51
CA LYS A 12 -6.72 0.52 -3.88
C LYS A 12 -5.62 0.81 -2.84
N PHE A 13 -5.63 1.99 -2.23
CA PHE A 13 -4.69 2.31 -1.15
C PHE A 13 -4.92 1.39 0.06
N ILE A 14 -6.16 1.27 0.51
CA ILE A 14 -6.52 0.44 1.66
C ILE A 14 -6.19 -1.03 1.35
N SER A 15 -6.57 -1.55 0.19
CA SER A 15 -6.35 -2.96 -0.15
C SER A 15 -4.86 -3.29 -0.31
N ASN A 16 -4.12 -2.53 -1.13
CA ASN A 16 -2.76 -2.91 -1.49
C ASN A 16 -1.74 -2.51 -0.41
N VAL A 17 -1.92 -1.33 0.20
CA VAL A 17 -0.94 -0.79 1.16
C VAL A 17 -1.27 -1.23 2.58
N LEU A 18 -2.47 -0.89 3.07
CA LEU A 18 -2.86 -1.23 4.44
C LEU A 18 -3.16 -2.72 4.59
N GLY A 19 -3.84 -3.32 3.60
CA GLY A 19 -4.14 -4.74 3.55
C GLY A 19 -2.87 -5.59 3.41
N GLY A 20 -1.95 -5.21 2.52
CA GLY A 20 -0.67 -5.89 2.36
C GLY A 20 0.21 -5.84 3.63
N ALA A 21 0.37 -4.65 4.22
CA ALA A 21 1.12 -4.49 5.47
C ALA A 21 0.47 -5.27 6.63
N GLY A 22 -0.85 -5.20 6.74
CA GLY A 22 -1.65 -5.90 7.75
C GLY A 22 -1.59 -7.42 7.60
N ALA A 23 -1.63 -7.95 6.38
CA ALA A 23 -1.50 -9.38 6.10
C ALA A 23 -0.14 -9.92 6.56
N ILE A 24 0.94 -9.16 6.39
CA ILE A 24 2.29 -9.56 6.81
C ILE A 24 2.43 -9.50 8.32
N TRP A 25 1.86 -8.48 8.95
CA TRP A 25 1.85 -8.38 10.40
C TRP A 25 1.01 -9.49 11.05
N GLY A 26 -0.18 -9.76 10.53
CA GLY A 26 -1.08 -10.81 11.01
C GLY A 26 -0.55 -12.22 10.74
N SER A 27 -0.02 -12.48 9.55
CA SER A 27 0.59 -13.79 9.24
C SER A 27 1.81 -14.08 10.10
N SER A 28 2.63 -13.06 10.45
CA SER A 28 3.75 -13.24 11.38
C SER A 28 3.33 -13.68 12.78
N GLU A 29 2.08 -13.38 13.18
CA GLU A 29 1.50 -13.82 14.46
C GLU A 29 1.03 -15.27 14.36
N ILE A 30 0.36 -15.64 13.27
CA ILE A 30 -0.19 -17.00 13.05
C ILE A 30 0.93 -18.03 12.90
N VAL A 31 2.01 -17.70 12.20
CA VAL A 31 3.14 -18.61 11.96
C VAL A 31 4.10 -18.65 13.18
N CYS A 32 3.72 -18.05 14.32
CA CYS A 32 4.52 -18.01 15.55
C CYS A 32 5.94 -17.43 15.40
N LEU A 33 6.27 -16.74 14.29
CA LEU A 33 7.57 -16.08 14.11
C LEU A 33 7.71 -14.84 15.01
N ARG A 34 6.60 -14.30 15.52
CA ARG A 34 6.57 -13.10 16.34
C ARG A 34 6.70 -13.41 17.84
N ASN A 35 7.92 -13.73 18.28
CA ASN A 35 8.28 -13.84 19.70
C ASN A 35 8.37 -12.46 20.40
N SER A 36 8.29 -12.44 21.74
CA SER A 36 8.34 -11.22 22.56
C SER A 36 9.59 -10.37 22.28
N THR A 37 10.73 -11.01 22.01
CA THR A 37 12.01 -10.38 21.67
C THR A 37 12.03 -9.79 20.26
N ASN A 38 11.37 -10.44 19.29
CA ASN A 38 11.45 -10.10 17.85
C ASN A 38 10.29 -9.23 17.36
N ARG A 39 9.40 -8.80 18.27
CA ARG A 39 8.21 -7.99 17.93
C ARG A 39 8.57 -6.67 17.26
N ARG A 40 9.69 -6.07 17.62
CA ARG A 40 10.17 -4.80 17.03
C ARG A 40 10.63 -4.98 15.58
N LEU A 41 11.31 -6.09 15.28
CA LEU A 41 11.76 -6.45 13.93
C LEU A 41 10.56 -6.65 12.99
N TRP A 42 9.54 -7.39 13.43
CA TRP A 42 8.33 -7.62 12.62
C TRP A 42 7.50 -6.37 12.36
N ARG A 43 7.51 -5.39 13.28
CA ARG A 43 6.93 -4.05 13.02
C ARG A 43 7.71 -3.31 11.94
N GLY A 44 9.05 -3.41 11.97
CA GLY A 44 9.91 -2.88 10.91
C GLY A 44 9.63 -3.54 9.56
N ILE A 45 9.59 -4.87 9.50
CA ILE A 45 9.35 -5.64 8.26
C ILE A 45 7.98 -5.31 7.65
N SER A 46 6.92 -5.38 8.45
CA SER A 46 5.56 -5.03 8.00
C SER A 46 5.48 -3.57 7.53
N GLY A 47 6.10 -2.64 8.27
CA GLY A 47 6.14 -1.23 7.88
C GLY A 47 6.92 -0.99 6.59
N SER A 48 8.10 -1.61 6.43
CA SER A 48 8.91 -1.53 5.23
C SER A 48 8.17 -2.07 4.01
N ILE A 49 7.45 -3.18 4.16
CA ILE A 49 6.68 -3.74 3.05
C ILE A 49 5.48 -2.85 2.71
N GLY A 50 4.80 -2.29 3.71
CA GLY A 50 3.82 -1.23 3.50
C GLY A 50 4.39 -0.04 2.72
N MET A 51 5.61 0.40 3.02
CA MET A 51 6.30 1.47 2.27
C MET A 51 6.57 1.08 0.81
N VAL A 52 7.00 -0.15 0.55
CA VAL A 52 7.22 -0.63 -0.83
C VAL A 52 5.91 -0.63 -1.61
N PHE A 53 4.83 -1.19 -1.05
CA PHE A 53 3.51 -1.17 -1.69
C PHE A 53 2.97 0.24 -1.86
N PHE A 54 3.28 1.16 -0.95
CA PHE A 54 2.95 2.57 -1.10
C PHE A 54 3.71 3.23 -2.26
N GLY A 55 5.00 2.93 -2.43
CA GLY A 55 5.79 3.40 -3.58
C GLY A 55 5.22 2.92 -4.92
N ILE A 56 4.86 1.64 -5.01
CA ILE A 56 4.22 1.05 -6.20
C ILE A 56 2.89 1.74 -6.48
N TYR A 57 2.07 1.92 -5.45
CA TYR A 57 0.78 2.62 -5.55
C TYR A 57 0.95 4.05 -6.07
N LEU A 58 1.93 4.80 -5.55
CA LEU A 58 2.22 6.16 -6.00
C LEU A 58 2.67 6.20 -7.46
N GLN A 59 3.52 5.26 -7.87
CA GLN A 59 3.97 5.15 -9.26
C GLN A 59 2.80 4.90 -10.22
N GLU A 60 1.91 3.96 -9.90
CA GLU A 60 0.69 3.73 -10.69
C GLU A 60 -0.17 4.99 -10.81
N ARG A 61 -0.22 5.82 -9.75
CA ARG A 61 -1.03 7.05 -9.76
C ARG A 61 -0.37 8.16 -10.56
N TYR A 62 0.94 8.26 -10.49
CA TYR A 62 1.70 9.18 -11.32
C TYR A 62 1.49 8.87 -12.81
N GLU A 63 1.59 7.60 -13.20
CA GLU A 63 1.35 7.15 -14.58
C GLU A 63 -0.08 7.44 -15.03
N LYS A 64 -1.09 7.11 -14.22
CA LYS A 64 -2.50 7.37 -14.54
C LYS A 64 -2.77 8.87 -14.71
N TYR A 65 -2.18 9.71 -13.84
CA TYR A 65 -2.28 11.16 -13.94
C TYR A 65 -1.59 11.72 -15.19
N ASN A 66 -0.38 11.24 -15.49
CA ASN A 66 0.38 11.69 -16.65
C ASN A 66 -0.34 11.32 -17.95
N LYS A 67 -0.94 10.12 -18.02
CA LYS A 67 -1.75 9.67 -19.15
C LYS A 67 -2.97 10.56 -19.38
N ILE A 68 -3.71 10.90 -18.32
CA ILE A 68 -4.84 11.84 -18.40
C ILE A 68 -4.35 13.21 -18.88
N LYS A 69 -3.28 13.74 -18.29
CA LYS A 69 -2.71 15.03 -18.68
C LYS A 69 -2.29 15.06 -20.16
N ASN A 70 -1.74 13.96 -20.69
CA ASN A 70 -1.31 13.87 -22.08
C ASN A 70 -2.50 13.87 -23.06
N ILE A 71 -3.61 13.21 -22.70
CA ILE A 71 -4.86 13.19 -23.50
C ILE A 71 -5.47 14.59 -23.66
N TYR A 72 -5.38 15.42 -22.61
CA TYR A 72 -5.90 16.80 -22.63
C TYR A 72 -4.84 17.84 -23.04
N LYS A 73 -3.68 17.40 -23.52
CA LYS A 73 -2.67 18.31 -24.07
C LYS A 73 -3.15 18.74 -25.47
N PRO A 74 -3.36 20.06 -25.72
CA PRO A 74 -3.83 20.56 -27.01
C PRO A 74 -2.84 20.30 -28.14
#